data_AF-A0A433QPJ6-F1
#
_entry.id   AF-A0A433QPJ6-F1
#
_cell.length_a   1.000
_cell.length_b   1.000
_cell.length_c   1.000
_cell.angle_alpha   90.00
_cell.angle_beta   90.00
_cell.angle_gamma   90.00
#
_symmetry.space_group_name_H-M   'P 1'
#
loop_
_entity.id
_entity.type
_entity.pdbx_description
1 polymer ?
#
loop_
_entity_poly.entity_id
_entity_poly.type
_entity_poly.pdbx_seq_one_letter_code
_entity_poly.pdbx_strand_id
1 'polypeptide(L)'
;MAISISEVKLGMNNTTTAISLRTLALLYFRQGKYDKAEILYKWVLVICEKEMGSEHLNAANTLNSLAVLYKNWGKFDKAEPLYE
;
A
#
# COMPACT_ATOMS: atom_id res chain seq x y z
N MET A 1 -21.47 0.13 -1.69
CA MET A 1 -21.18 0.60 -0.33
C MET A 1 -19.71 0.95 -0.26
N ALA A 2 -19.39 2.23 -0.13
CA ALA A 2 -18.04 2.71 0.06
C ALA A 2 -17.65 2.38 1.50
N ILE A 3 -16.71 1.46 1.67
CA ILE A 3 -16.06 1.21 2.97
C ILE A 3 -15.38 2.53 3.32
N SER A 4 -16.06 3.25 4.20
CA SER A 4 -15.66 4.57 4.61
C SER A 4 -14.40 4.40 5.44
N ILE A 5 -13.39 5.23 5.16
CA ILE A 5 -12.09 5.30 5.83
C ILE A 5 -12.22 5.44 7.37
N SER A 6 -13.44 5.60 7.89
CA SER A 6 -13.79 5.59 9.31
C SER A 6 -13.75 4.22 9.99
N GLU A 7 -13.94 3.08 9.30
CA GLU A 7 -13.84 1.75 9.94
C GLU A 7 -12.38 1.32 10.22
N VAL A 8 -11.43 1.94 9.53
CA VAL A 8 -9.97 1.81 9.72
C VAL A 8 -9.51 2.14 11.14
N LYS A 9 -10.28 2.94 11.88
CA LYS A 9 -9.89 3.41 13.22
C LYS A 9 -10.13 2.40 14.35
N LEU A 10 -10.76 1.26 14.10
CA LEU A 10 -11.09 0.28 15.13
C LEU A 10 -10.24 -1.00 15.00
N GLY A 11 -9.12 -1.03 15.73
CA GLY A 11 -8.52 -2.27 16.24
C GLY A 11 -7.93 -3.29 15.26
N MET A 12 -7.98 -3.05 13.94
CA MET A 12 -7.53 -4.00 12.91
C MET A 12 -6.17 -3.63 12.29
N ASN A 13 -5.28 -2.95 12.99
CA ASN A 13 -3.90 -2.71 12.51
C ASN A 13 -3.02 -3.94 12.72
N ASN A 14 -3.42 -5.11 12.24
CA ASN A 14 -2.61 -6.32 12.33
C ASN A 14 -2.13 -6.76 10.94
N THR A 15 -1.16 -7.68 10.91
CA THR A 15 -0.58 -8.25 9.68
C THR A 15 -1.63 -8.79 8.71
N THR A 16 -2.73 -9.35 9.21
CA THR A 16 -3.82 -9.89 8.39
C THR A 16 -4.52 -8.80 7.58
N THR A 17 -4.81 -7.66 8.20
CA THR A 17 -5.39 -6.50 7.52
C THR A 17 -4.43 -5.92 6.47
N ALA A 18 -3.13 -5.87 6.75
CA ALA A 18 -2.12 -5.45 5.78
C ALA A 18 -2.14 -6.32 4.51
N ILE A 19 -2.30 -7.64 4.65
CA ILE A 19 -2.39 -8.59 3.52
C ILE A 19 -3.67 -8.32 2.70
N SER A 20 -4.81 -8.12 3.35
CA SER A 20 -6.08 -7.82 2.68
C SER A 20 -6.03 -6.48 1.93
N LEU A 21 -5.50 -5.43 2.56
CA LEU A 21 -5.35 -4.10 1.95
C LEU A 21 -4.39 -4.13 0.76
N ARG A 22 -3.27 -4.86 0.87
CA ARG A 22 -2.32 -5.04 -0.24
C ARG A 22 -2.98 -5.72 -1.44
N THR A 23 -3.81 -6.73 -1.18
CA THR A 23 -4.56 -7.45 -2.22
C THR A 23 -5.56 -6.53 -2.92
N LEU A 24 -6.26 -5.70 -2.16
CA LEU A 24 -7.18 -4.70 -2.70
C LEU A 24 -6.44 -3.61 -3.52
N ALA A 25 -5.28 -3.16 -3.04
CA ALA A 25 -4.42 -2.22 -3.76
C ALA A 25 -4.00 -2.79 -5.12
N LEU A 26 -3.57 -4.05 -5.16
CA LEU A 26 -3.21 -4.73 -6.41
C LEU A 26 -4.40 -4.82 -7.37
N LEU A 27 -5.60 -5.11 -6.86
CA LEU A 27 -6.81 -5.16 -7.66
C LEU A 27 -7.15 -3.79 -8.27
N TYR A 28 -6.98 -2.69 -7.53
CA TYR A 28 -7.17 -1.34 -8.06
C TYR A 28 -6.09 -0.96 -9.08
N PHE A 29 -4.83 -1.33 -8.83
CA PHE A 29 -3.74 -1.15 -9.78
C PHE A 29 -4.04 -1.84 -11.12
N ARG A 30 -4.51 -3.10 -11.10
CA ARG A 30 -4.91 -3.85 -12.31
C ARG A 30 -6.10 -3.23 -13.05
N GLN A 31 -6.92 -2.44 -12.37
CA GLN A 31 -8.03 -1.68 -12.97
C GLN A 31 -7.61 -0.28 -13.45
N GLY A 32 -6.34 0.12 -13.32
CA GLY A 32 -5.87 1.47 -13.64
C GLY A 32 -6.30 2.54 -12.63
N LYS A 33 -6.85 2.15 -11.47
CA LYS A 33 -7.26 3.06 -10.38
C LYS A 33 -6.08 3.34 -9.47
N TYR A 34 -5.06 4.00 -10.02
CA TYR A 34 -3.76 4.18 -9.37
C TYR A 34 -3.83 5.03 -8.10
N ASP A 35 -4.74 6.01 -8.04
CA ASP A 35 -5.02 6.86 -6.88
C ASP A 35 -5.48 6.04 -5.67
N LYS A 36 -6.42 5.12 -5.88
CA LYS A 36 -6.93 4.24 -4.82
C LYS A 36 -5.88 3.24 -4.36
N ALA A 37 -5.11 2.71 -5.31
CA ALA A 37 -4.03 1.79 -5.00
C ALA A 37 -2.88 2.46 -4.23
N GLU A 38 -2.52 3.72 -4.54
CA GLU A 38 -1.50 4.50 -3.78
C GLU A 38 -1.90 4.63 -2.31
N ILE A 39 -3.16 5.03 -2.03
CA ILE A 39 -3.67 5.21 -0.67
C ILE A 39 -3.57 3.91 0.13
N LEU A 40 -3.98 2.79 -0.48
CA LEU A 40 -3.96 1.49 0.18
C LEU A 40 -2.55 0.98 0.45
N TYR A 41 -1.63 1.07 -0.53
CA TYR A 41 -0.26 0.65 -0.30
C TYR A 41 0.45 1.50 0.77
N LYS A 42 0.22 2.82 0.81
CA LYS A 42 0.75 3.67 1.87
C LYS A 42 0.23 3.26 3.25
N TRP A 43 -1.04 2.89 3.33
CA TRP A 43 -1.62 2.46 4.58
C TRP A 43 -1.11 1.08 5.02
N VAL A 44 -0.88 0.15 4.09
CA VAL A 44 -0.17 -1.12 4.36
C VAL A 44 1.21 -0.85 4.93
N LEU A 45 1.95 0.11 4.37
CA LEU A 45 3.30 0.46 4.85
C LEU A 45 3.28 0.92 6.31
N VAL A 46 2.34 1.80 6.68
CA VAL A 46 2.17 2.27 8.06
C VAL A 46 1.87 1.12 9.03
N ILE A 47 1.06 0.14 8.62
CA ILE A 47 0.77 -1.04 9.46
C ILE A 47 2.03 -1.92 9.59
N CYS A 48 2.75 -2.17 8.49
CA CYS A 48 3.97 -2.97 8.52
C CYS A 48 5.07 -2.33 9.39
N GLU A 49 5.29 -1.03 9.26
CA GLU A 49 6.26 -0.29 10.08
C GLU A 49 5.91 -0.36 11.57
N LYS A 50 4.62 -0.22 11.90
CA LYS A 50 4.15 -0.21 13.30
C LYS A 50 4.20 -1.59 13.96
N GLU A 51 3.79 -2.64 13.26
CA GLU A 51 3.61 -3.97 13.84
C GLU A 51 4.82 -4.88 13.69
N MET A 52 5.62 -4.68 12.63
CA MET A 52 6.66 -5.64 12.23
C MET A 52 8.05 -5.00 12.10
N GLY A 53 8.15 -3.67 12.21
CA GLY A 53 9.35 -2.91 11.92
C GLY A 53 9.60 -2.75 10.41
N SER A 54 10.38 -1.74 10.05
CA SER A 54 10.68 -1.36 8.65
C SER A 54 11.47 -2.42 7.87
N GLU A 55 12.12 -3.37 8.54
CA GLU A 55 12.93 -4.42 7.90
C GLU A 55 12.11 -5.64 7.45
N HIS A 56 10.81 -5.69 7.76
CA HIS A 56 10.01 -6.86 7.40
C HIS A 56 9.78 -6.95 5.88
N LEU A 57 9.89 -8.15 5.32
CA LEU A 57 9.69 -8.46 3.89
C LEU A 57 8.39 -7.88 3.30
N ASN A 58 7.39 -7.63 4.15
CA ASN A 58 6.11 -7.04 3.75
C ASN A 58 6.21 -5.54 3.45
N ALA A 59 7.02 -4.79 4.20
CA ALA A 59 7.29 -3.38 3.92
C ALA A 59 8.04 -3.24 2.59
N ALA A 60 9.11 -4.00 2.39
CA ALA A 60 9.87 -4.03 1.13
C ALA A 60 8.98 -4.38 -0.09
N ASN A 61 8.15 -5.42 0.02
CA ASN A 61 7.20 -5.77 -1.03
C ASN A 61 6.18 -4.66 -1.34
N THR A 62 5.77 -3.92 -0.32
CA THR A 62 4.81 -2.80 -0.46
C THR A 62 5.47 -1.60 -1.12
N LEU A 63 6.71 -1.27 -0.76
CA LEU A 63 7.51 -0.22 -1.39
C LEU A 63 7.76 -0.54 -2.87
N ASN A 64 8.17 -1.76 -3.20
CA ASN A 64 8.32 -2.19 -4.59
C ASN A 64 6.99 -2.08 -5.37
N SER A 65 5.87 -2.43 -4.74
CA SER A 65 4.55 -2.30 -5.35
C SER A 65 4.15 -0.83 -5.61
N LEU A 66 4.52 0.08 -4.69
CA LEU A 66 4.34 1.53 -4.89
C LEU A 66 5.22 2.07 -6.02
N ALA A 67 6.47 1.62 -6.10
CA ALA A 67 7.40 2.03 -7.16
C ALA A 67 6.88 1.61 -8.55
N VAL A 68 6.44 0.35 -8.68
CA VAL A 68 5.80 -0.15 -9.90
C VAL A 68 4.51 0.61 -10.22
N LEU A 69 3.70 0.91 -9.20
CA LEU A 69 2.48 1.70 -9.35
C LEU A 69 2.78 3.08 -9.91
N TYR A 70 3.76 3.79 -9.35
CA TYR A 70 4.13 5.13 -9.82
C TYR A 70 4.73 5.10 -11.22
N LYS A 71 5.55 4.09 -11.54
CA LYS A 71 6.07 3.89 -12.91
C LYS A 71 4.94 3.76 -13.93
N ASN A 72 3.95 2.91 -13.63
CA ASN A 72 2.82 2.67 -14.54
C ASN A 72 1.83 3.84 -14.59
N TRP A 73 1.78 4.66 -13.53
CA TRP A 73 1.00 5.89 -13.51
C TRP A 73 1.74 7.07 -14.19
N GLY A 74 3.02 6.92 -14.54
CA GLY A 74 3.85 7.98 -15.12
C GLY A 74 4.36 9.01 -14.11
N LYS A 75 4.35 8.70 -12.81
CA LYS A 75 4.85 9.56 -11.72
C LYS A 75 6.28 9.18 -11.33
N PHE A 76 7.23 9.35 -12.26
CA PHE A 76 8.60 8.90 -12.06
C PHE A 76 9.29 9.55 -10.86
N ASP A 77 9.02 10.84 -10.60
CA ASP A 77 9.55 11.59 -9.43
C ASP A 77 9.18 10.94 -8.08
N LYS A 78 8.09 10.16 -8.04
CA LYS A 78 7.67 9.42 -6.84
C LYS A 78 8.16 7.98 -6.82
N ALA A 79 8.55 7.42 -7.97
CA ALA A 79 9.04 6.05 -8.09
C ALA A 79 10.53 5.95 -7.74
N GLU A 80 11.32 6.93 -8.19
CA GLU A 80 12.78 6.98 -8.00
C GLU A 80 13.23 6.84 -6.54
N PRO A 81 12.71 7.62 -5.56
CA PRO A 81 13.13 7.49 -4.16
C PRO A 81 12.67 6.20 -3.48
N LEU A 82 11.89 5.35 -4.15
CA LEU A 82 11.47 4.04 -3.61
C LEU A 82 12.35 2.88 -4.09
N TYR A 83 13.28 3.15 -5.02
CA TYR A 83 14.25 2.16 -5.50
C TYR A 83 15.65 2.36 -4.91
N GLU A 84 15.91 3.49 -4.26
CA GLU A 84 17.13 3.77 -3.47
C GLU A 84 16.99 3.25 -2.03
#